data_AF-A0A3S5APN4-F1
#
_entry.id   AF-A0A3S5APN4-F1
#
_cell.length_a   1.000
_cell.length_b   1.000
_cell.length_c   1.000
_cell.angle_alpha   90.00
_cell.angle_beta   90.00
_cell.angle_gamma   90.00
#
_symmetry.space_group_name_H-M   'P 1'
#
loop_
_entity.id
_entity.type
_entity.pdbx_description
1 polymer ?
#
loop_
_entity_poly.entity_id
_entity_poly.type
_entity_poly.pdbx_seq_one_letter_code
_entity_poly.pdbx_strand_id
1 'polypeptide(L)'
;MATLGFAVFLYLEPYAQDFIHGSGQEDVVMVALYTLMCIGGVTLIVALLGCCGAYHESQCALGTYFTLLIVIFAAQVAASVMGYIFRDEVSPRMFGLILPYFQA
;
A
#
# COMPACT_ATOMS: atom_id res chain seq x y z
N MET A 1 -5.21 0.96 -10.23
CA MET A 1 -5.30 -0.27 -11.05
C MET A 1 -3.93 -0.74 -11.51
N ALA A 2 -3.09 0.14 -12.09
CA ALA A 2 -1.71 -0.22 -12.47
C ALA A 2 -0.87 -0.79 -11.31
N THR A 3 -1.10 -0.31 -10.08
CA THR A 3 -0.44 -0.79 -8.86
C THR A 3 -0.76 -2.25 -8.53
N LEU A 4 -2.01 -2.68 -8.69
CA LEU A 4 -2.39 -4.10 -8.56
C LEU A 4 -1.78 -4.94 -9.66
N GLY A 5 -1.83 -4.45 -10.90
CA GLY A 5 -1.27 -5.14 -12.05
C GLY A 5 0.22 -5.38 -11.86
N PHE A 6 0.95 -4.37 -11.42
CA PHE A 6 2.38 -4.47 -11.13
C PHE A 6 2.68 -5.44 -9.96
N ALA A 7 1.91 -5.36 -8.87
CA ALA A 7 2.09 -6.26 -7.72
C ALA A 7 1.81 -7.73 -8.07
N VAL A 8 0.72 -7.99 -8.80
CA VAL A 8 0.34 -9.34 -9.25
C VAL A 8 1.30 -9.86 -10.31
N PHE A 9 1.77 -9.00 -11.22
CA PHE A 9 2.80 -9.36 -12.19
C PHE A 9 4.09 -9.80 -11.50
N LEU A 10 4.58 -9.03 -10.51
CA LEU A 10 5.76 -9.42 -9.73
C LEU A 10 5.55 -10.70 -8.92
N TYR A 11 4.32 -10.96 -8.44
CA TYR A 11 3.98 -12.18 -7.70
C TYR A 11 3.87 -13.41 -8.61
N LEU A 12 3.34 -13.25 -9.82
CA LEU A 12 3.14 -14.33 -10.79
C LEU A 12 4.42 -14.70 -11.54
N GLU A 13 5.36 -13.76 -11.70
CA GLU A 13 6.61 -13.99 -12.42
C GLU A 13 7.61 -14.71 -11.50
N PRO A 14 7.83 -16.03 -11.66
CA PRO A 14 8.70 -16.80 -10.77
C PRO A 14 10.16 -16.34 -10.88
N TYR A 15 10.56 -15.79 -12.04
CA TYR A 15 11.88 -15.22 -12.25
C TYR A 15 12.15 -14.00 -11.36
N ALA A 16 11.13 -13.15 -11.17
CA ALA A 16 11.24 -12.00 -10.27
C ALA A 16 11.34 -12.46 -8.81
N GLN A 17 10.57 -13.49 -8.43
CA GLN A 17 10.61 -14.07 -7.08
C GLN A 17 11.99 -14.68 -6.77
N ASP A 18 12.63 -15.34 -7.74
CA ASP A 18 13.97 -15.92 -7.57
C ASP A 18 15.04 -14.84 -7.35
N PHE A 19 14.96 -13.73 -8.09
CA PHE A 19 15.83 -12.57 -7.90
C PHE A 19 15.61 -11.89 -6.53
N ILE A 20 14.36 -11.83 -6.07
CA ILE A 20 14.00 -11.32 -4.74
C ILE A 20 14.56 -12.23 -3.64
N HIS A 21 14.47 -13.56 -3.81
CA HIS A 21 15.04 -14.53 -2.89
C HIS A 21 16.58 -14.47 -2.87
N GLY A 22 17.20 -14.26 -4.04
CA GLY A 22 18.65 -14.07 -4.18
C GLY A 22 19.19 -12.75 -3.60
N SER A 23 18.32 -11.77 -3.33
CA SER A 23 18.71 -10.47 -2.76
C SER A 23 18.99 -10.51 -1.24
N GLY A 24 18.67 -11.63 -0.56
CA GLY A 24 18.82 -11.75 0.91
C GLY A 24 17.92 -10.81 1.71
N GLN A 25 16.93 -10.19 1.07
CA GLN A 25 15.99 -9.23 1.65
C GLN A 25 14.54 -9.60 1.34
N GLU A 26 14.27 -10.90 1.34
CA GLU A 26 12.96 -11.48 1.06
C GLU A 26 11.84 -10.93 1.97
N ASP A 27 12.12 -10.73 3.27
CA ASP A 27 11.13 -10.23 4.23
C ASP A 27 10.57 -8.85 3.88
N VAL A 28 11.47 -7.89 3.57
CA VAL A 28 11.06 -6.51 3.28
C VAL A 28 10.34 -6.42 1.94
N VAL A 29 10.76 -7.22 0.95
CA VAL A 29 10.12 -7.23 -0.37
C VAL A 29 8.76 -7.91 -0.31
N MET A 30 8.61 -9.00 0.45
CA MET A 30 7.31 -9.65 0.64
C MET A 30 6.31 -8.73 1.34
N VAL A 31 6.74 -8.06 2.42
CA VAL A 31 5.93 -7.05 3.12
C VAL A 31 5.52 -5.92 2.17
N ALA A 32 6.45 -5.44 1.35
CA ALA A 32 6.16 -4.38 0.37
C ALA A 32 5.16 -4.85 -0.69
N LEU A 33 5.33 -6.05 -1.26
CA LEU A 33 4.42 -6.64 -2.25
C LEU A 33 3.00 -6.80 -1.70
N TYR A 34 2.88 -7.34 -0.49
CA TYR A 34 1.59 -7.51 0.17
C TYR A 34 0.90 -6.16 0.43
N THR A 35 1.67 -5.17 0.88
CA THR A 35 1.17 -3.80 1.09
C THR A 35 0.70 -3.15 -0.21
N LEU A 36 1.45 -3.31 -1.31
CA LEU A 36 1.06 -2.85 -2.65
C LEU A 36 -0.25 -3.49 -3.12
N MET A 37 -0.42 -4.80 -2.87
CA MET A 37 -1.64 -5.52 -3.19
C MET A 37 -2.83 -4.99 -2.38
N CYS A 38 -2.66 -4.75 -1.08
CA CYS A 38 -3.68 -4.15 -0.23
C CYS A 38 -4.08 -2.75 -0.70
N ILE A 39 -3.12 -1.85 -0.94
CA ILE A 39 -3.38 -0.47 -1.42
C ILE A 39 -4.13 -0.50 -2.75
N GLY A 40 -3.68 -1.38 -3.65
CA GLY A 40 -4.29 -1.60 -4.94
C GLY A 40 -5.75 -2.08 -4.85
N GLY A 41 -6.05 -3.00 -3.94
CA GLY A 41 -7.38 -3.53 -3.72
C GLY A 41 -8.33 -2.48 -3.15
N VAL A 42 -7.87 -1.73 -2.14
CA VAL A 42 -8.64 -0.63 -1.54
C VAL A 42 -8.95 0.44 -2.58
N THR A 43 -7.98 0.83 -3.42
CA THR A 43 -8.23 1.81 -4.49
C THR A 43 -9.20 1.29 -5.57
N LEU A 44 -9.25 -0.02 -5.83
CA LEU A 44 -10.28 -0.61 -6.71
C LEU A 44 -11.67 -0.51 -6.09
N ILE A 45 -11.83 -0.89 -4.82
CA ILE A 45 -13.12 -0.85 -4.12
C ILE A 45 -13.63 0.59 -4.05
N VAL A 46 -12.76 1.54 -3.70
CA VAL A 46 -13.09 2.97 -3.67
C VAL A 46 -13.49 3.47 -5.06
N ALA A 47 -12.79 3.06 -6.12
CA ALA A 47 -13.14 3.43 -7.49
C ALA A 47 -14.48 2.84 -7.95
N LEU A 48 -14.79 1.59 -7.59
CA LEU A 48 -16.09 0.97 -7.87
C LEU A 48 -17.22 1.68 -7.13
N LEU A 49 -17.02 2.02 -5.86
CA LEU A 49 -18.00 2.79 -5.09
C LEU A 49 -18.20 4.20 -5.66
N GLY A 50 -17.13 4.86 -6.12
CA GLY A 50 -17.22 6.16 -6.79
C GLY A 50 -17.94 6.08 -8.15
N CYS A 51 -17.66 5.05 -8.95
CA CYS A 51 -18.29 4.86 -10.26
C CYS A 51 -19.77 4.45 -10.13
N CYS A 52 -20.11 3.55 -9.20
CA CYS A 52 -21.50 3.22 -8.85
C CYS A 52 -22.24 4.42 -8.24
N GLY A 53 -21.57 5.27 -7.47
CA GLY A 53 -22.13 6.50 -6.91
C GLY A 53 -22.45 7.56 -7.96
N ALA A 54 -21.75 7.55 -9.10
CA ALA A 54 -22.07 8.40 -10.25
C ALA A 54 -23.20 7.82 -11.13
N TYR A 55 -23.30 6.48 -11.20
CA TYR A 55 -24.32 5.80 -12.00
C TYR A 55 -25.71 5.79 -11.34
N HIS A 56 -25.77 5.79 -10.00
CA HIS A 56 -27.03 5.88 -9.27
C HIS A 56 -27.30 7.34 -8.92
N GLU A 57 -28.34 7.94 -9.52
CA GLU A 57 -28.82 9.32 -9.36
C GLU A 57 -29.35 9.61 -7.92
N SER A 58 -28.69 9.06 -6.90
CA SER A 58 -29.04 9.19 -5.49
C SER A 58 -27.97 10.04 -4.78
N GLN A 59 -28.39 11.19 -4.27
CA GLN A 59 -27.55 12.15 -3.54
C GLN A 59 -26.90 11.53 -2.27
N CYS A 60 -27.43 10.42 -1.75
CA CYS A 60 -26.87 9.69 -0.62
C CYS A 60 -25.57 8.91 -0.96
N ALA A 61 -25.38 8.47 -2.21
CA ALA A 61 -24.21 7.67 -2.60
C ALA A 61 -22.92 8.50 -2.71
N LEU A 62 -23.03 9.80 -3.03
CA LEU A 62 -21.90 10.72 -3.03
C LEU A 62 -21.46 11.07 -1.59
N GLY A 63 -22.42 11.18 -0.67
CA GLY A 63 -22.17 11.46 0.73
C GLY A 63 -21.44 10.33 1.46
N THR A 64 -21.82 9.07 1.20
CA THR A 64 -21.11 7.91 1.76
C THR A 64 -19.69 7.79 1.21
N TYR A 65 -19.48 8.03 -0.09
CA TYR A 65 -18.14 8.06 -0.69
C TYR A 65 -17.24 9.11 -0.01
N PHE A 66 -17.74 10.34 0.14
CA PHE A 66 -17.00 11.41 0.78
C PHE A 66 -16.70 11.11 2.26
N THR A 67 -17.67 10.53 2.97
CA THR A 67 -17.49 10.11 4.37
C THR A 67 -16.43 9.01 4.49
N LEU A 68 -16.45 8.01 3.60
CA LEU A 68 -15.44 6.95 3.55
C LEU A 68 -14.04 7.51 3.29
N LEU A 69 -13.91 8.45 2.35
CA LEU A 69 -12.63 9.12 2.08
C LEU A 69 -12.14 9.92 3.28
N ILE A 70 -13.02 10.66 3.97
CA ILE A 70 -12.65 11.39 5.19
C ILE A 70 -12.16 10.43 6.27
N VAL A 71 -12.84 9.30 6.47
CA VAL A 71 -12.43 8.29 7.46
C VAL A 71 -11.07 7.69 7.10
N ILE A 72 -10.84 7.35 5.83
CA ILE A 72 -9.54 6.84 5.35
C ILE A 72 -8.45 7.90 5.52
N PHE A 73 -8.73 9.15 5.18
CA PHE A 73 -7.78 10.24 5.31
C PHE A 73 -7.43 10.50 6.77
N ALA A 74 -8.41 10.53 7.66
CA ALA A 74 -8.18 10.66 9.09
C ALA A 74 -7.33 9.51 9.64
N ALA A 75 -7.60 8.27 9.21
CA ALA A 75 -6.78 7.11 9.59
C ALA A 75 -5.34 7.20 9.04
N GLN A 76 -5.16 7.66 7.79
CA GLN A 76 -3.84 7.87 7.19
C GLN A 76 -3.06 8.96 7.92
N VAL A 77 -3.70 10.07 8.25
CA VAL A 77 -3.08 11.16 9.03
C VAL A 77 -2.71 10.65 10.42
N ALA A 78 -3.58 9.91 11.09
CA ALA A 78 -3.27 9.31 12.39
C ALA A 78 -2.07 8.35 12.32
N ALA A 79 -2.02 7.47 11.31
CA ALA A 79 -0.90 6.57 11.08
C ALA A 79 0.39 7.32 10.75
N SER A 80 0.30 8.38 9.95
CA SER A 80 1.45 9.22 9.57
C SER A 80 2.01 9.96 10.79
N VAL A 81 1.15 10.55 11.63
CA VAL A 81 1.54 11.24 12.86
C VAL A 81 2.16 10.26 13.85
N MET A 82 1.55 9.08 14.04
CA MET A 82 2.11 8.04 14.90
C MET A 82 3.48 7.57 14.38
N GLY A 83 3.64 7.39 13.08
CA GLY A 83 4.93 7.08 12.47
C GLY A 83 5.99 8.15 12.68
N TYR A 84 5.60 9.44 12.65
CA TYR A 84 6.52 10.54 12.89
C TYR A 84 7.00 10.63 14.34
N ILE A 85 6.10 10.35 15.30
CA ILE A 85 6.42 10.34 16.73
C ILE A 85 7.33 9.16 17.06
N PHE A 86 7.09 8.00 16.46
CA PHE A 86 7.92 6.81 16.69
C PHE A 86 9.17 6.74 15.80
N ARG A 87 9.45 7.75 14.96
CA ARG A 87 10.58 7.73 14.02
C ARG A 87 11.92 7.47 14.72
N ASP A 88 12.08 7.96 15.94
CA ASP A 88 13.34 7.86 16.68
C ASP A 88 13.62 6.41 17.13
N GLU A 89 12.58 5.58 17.27
CA GLU A 89 12.71 4.14 17.57
C GLU A 89 12.81 3.29 16.30
N VAL A 90 12.17 3.72 15.22
CA VAL A 90 12.14 2.99 13.95
C VAL A 90 13.41 3.25 13.13
N SER A 91 14.02 4.44 13.24
CA SER A 91 15.26 4.84 12.57
C SER A 91 16.42 3.86 12.75
N PRO A 92 16.79 3.41 13.97
CA PRO A 92 17.90 2.47 14.13
C PRO A 92 17.63 1.09 13.51
N ARG A 93 16.37 0.61 13.54
CA ARG A 93 15.98 -0.65 12.85
C ARG A 93 15.99 -0.50 11.34
N MET A 94 15.51 0.63 10.83
CA MET A 94 15.47 0.94 9.40
C MET A 94 16.88 1.08 8.82
N PHE A 95 17.80 1.74 9.54
CA PHE A 95 19.19 1.92 9.11
C PHE A 95 19.95 0.58 9.07
N GLY A 96 19.69 -0.32 10.03
CA GLY A 96 20.24 -1.68 10.00
C GLY A 96 19.75 -2.51 8.80
N LEU A 97 18.56 -2.22 8.26
CA LEU A 97 18.00 -2.86 7.06
C LEU A 97 18.40 -2.16 5.74
N ILE A 98 18.74 -0.87 5.77
CA ILE A 98 19.13 -0.08 4.59
C ILE A 98 20.62 -0.23 4.25
N LEU A 99 21.51 -0.37 5.24
CA LEU A 99 22.94 -0.55 5.01
C LEU A 99 23.30 -1.80 4.16
N PRO A 100 22.64 -2.96 4.30
CA PRO A 100 22.86 -4.08 3.37
C PRO A 100 22.32 -3.79 1.96
N TYR A 101 21.32 -2.91 1.80
CA TYR A 101 20.74 -2.53 0.50
C TYR A 101 21.68 -1.64 -0.34
N PHE A 102 22.55 -0.84 0.30
CA PHE A 102 23.48 0.07 -0.41
C PHE A 102 24.82 -0.60 -0.81
N GLN A 103 25.06 -1.85 -0.40
CA GLN A 103 26.31 -2.57 -0.65
C GLN A 103 26.22 -3.65 -1.74
N ALA A 104 25.06 -3.83 -2.38
CA ALA A 104 24.87 -4.67 -3.58
C ALA A 104 24.69 -3.79 -4.82
#